data_AF-A0A2D4PA65-F1
#
_entry.id   AF-A0A2D4PA65-F1
#
_cell.length_a   1.000
_cell.length_b   1.000
_cell.length_c   1.000
_cell.angle_alpha   90.00
_cell.angle_beta   90.00
_cell.angle_gamma   90.00
#
_symmetry.space_group_name_H-M   'P 1'
#
loop_
_entity.id
_entity.type
_entity.pdbx_description
1 polymer ?
#
loop_
_entity_poly.entity_id
_entity_poly.type
_entity_poly.pdbx_seq_one_letter_code
_entity_poly.pdbx_strand_id
1 'polypeptide(L)'
;YQRRSTWEITFGRTINKQIRDTINWIFSEPMLVYYVNIFRDAFWPNGKLAPSTKPTSEQQSKETKQKAQQKLLENIPDTLQNLVGQQNARHGIIKVFSALQETKANKHLLYVLLEMLLLELCPELRFHLEKVKAAQV
;
A
#
# COMPACT_ATOMS: atom_id res chain seq x y z
N TYR A 1 33.80 -5.59 -21.96
CA TYR A 1 33.37 -4.39 -21.21
C TYR A 1 32.17 -3.66 -21.85
N GLN A 2 32.18 -3.31 -23.14
CA GLN A 2 31.08 -2.59 -23.84
C GLN A 2 29.67 -3.25 -23.79
N ARG A 3 29.60 -4.58 -23.66
CA ARG A 3 28.32 -5.31 -23.61
C ARG A 3 27.65 -5.22 -22.23
N ARG A 4 28.41 -5.16 -21.14
CA ARG A 4 27.87 -5.03 -19.76
C ARG A 4 27.19 -3.68 -19.56
N SER A 5 27.79 -2.60 -20.04
CA SER A 5 27.23 -1.25 -19.95
C SER A 5 25.93 -1.09 -20.75
N THR A 6 25.80 -1.73 -21.91
CA THR A 6 24.55 -1.67 -22.70
C THR A 6 23.41 -2.49 -22.08
N TRP A 7 23.70 -3.63 -21.44
CA TRP A 7 22.71 -4.38 -20.66
C TRP A 7 22.19 -3.57 -19.48
N GLU A 8 23.09 -2.99 -18.68
CA GLU A 8 22.72 -2.17 -17.50
C GLU A 8 21.85 -0.97 -17.89
N ILE A 9 22.18 -0.27 -18.99
CA ILE A 9 21.42 0.88 -19.48
C ILE A 9 20.04 0.46 -20.02
N THR A 10 19.95 -0.66 -20.75
CA THR A 10 18.69 -1.14 -21.35
C THR A 10 17.75 -1.74 -20.29
N PHE A 11 18.29 -2.52 -19.35
CA PHE A 11 17.55 -3.09 -18.24
C PHE A 11 17.06 -1.98 -17.29
N GLY A 12 17.92 -1.00 -16.97
CA GLY A 12 17.55 0.16 -16.16
C GLY A 12 16.43 0.99 -16.79
N ARG A 13 16.48 1.23 -18.11
CA ARG A 13 15.41 1.94 -18.84
C ARG A 13 14.08 1.17 -18.81
N THR A 14 14.13 -0.15 -18.96
CA THR A 14 12.95 -1.01 -18.96
C THR A 14 12.32 -1.11 -17.58
N ILE A 15 13.15 -1.24 -16.52
CA ILE A 15 12.69 -1.20 -15.12
C ILE A 15 11.98 0.12 -14.82
N ASN A 16 12.62 1.25 -15.16
CA ASN A 16 12.04 2.57 -14.87
C ASN A 16 10.72 2.80 -15.62
N LYS A 17 10.63 2.31 -16.86
CA LYS A 17 9.37 2.33 -17.62
C LYS A 17 8.28 1.51 -16.93
N GLN A 18 8.57 0.26 -16.55
CA GLN A 18 7.58 -0.60 -15.88
C GLN A 18 7.11 -0.04 -14.55
N ILE A 19 8.01 0.53 -13.75
CA ILE A 19 7.66 1.21 -12.49
C ILE A 19 6.70 2.37 -12.76
N ARG A 20 7.04 3.23 -13.74
CA ARG A 20 6.22 4.38 -14.10
C ARG A 20 4.85 3.98 -14.63
N ASP A 21 4.79 3.00 -15.53
CA ASP A 21 3.54 2.51 -16.11
C ASP A 21 2.65 1.90 -15.01
N THR A 22 3.24 1.18 -14.06
CA THR A 22 2.53 0.63 -12.90
C THR A 22 1.98 1.73 -11.98
N ILE A 23 2.78 2.74 -11.66
CA ILE A 23 2.34 3.88 -10.83
C ILE A 23 1.20 4.63 -11.52
N ASN A 24 1.36 4.96 -12.80
CA ASN A 24 0.33 5.66 -13.56
C ASN A 24 -0.98 4.86 -13.61
N TRP A 25 -0.91 3.53 -13.72
CA TRP A 25 -2.08 2.68 -13.68
C TRP A 25 -2.74 2.66 -12.28
N ILE A 26 -1.95 2.50 -11.21
CA ILE A 26 -2.46 2.48 -9.82
C ILE A 26 -3.16 3.80 -9.45
N PHE A 27 -2.62 4.93 -9.90
CA PHE A 27 -3.19 6.27 -9.65
C PHE A 27 -4.14 6.74 -10.75
N SER A 28 -4.54 5.85 -11.66
CA SER A 28 -5.53 6.20 -12.69
C SER A 28 -6.90 6.45 -12.06
N GLU A 29 -7.68 7.33 -12.67
CA GLU A 29 -9.04 7.68 -12.21
C GLU A 29 -9.93 6.44 -11.97
N PRO A 30 -9.97 5.42 -12.86
CA PRO A 30 -10.75 4.21 -12.60
C PRO A 30 -10.32 3.46 -11.34
N MET A 31 -9.01 3.41 -11.07
CA MET A 31 -8.49 2.75 -9.87
C MET A 31 -8.81 3.53 -8.61
N LEU A 32 -8.74 4.87 -8.65
CA LEU A 32 -9.15 5.71 -7.53
C LEU A 32 -10.64 5.52 -7.20
N VAL A 33 -11.50 5.52 -8.22
CA VAL A 33 -12.94 5.23 -8.05
C VAL A 33 -13.15 3.83 -7.47
N TYR A 34 -12.41 2.84 -7.95
CA TYR A 34 -12.44 1.48 -7.41
C TYR A 34 -12.05 1.44 -5.92
N TYR A 35 -10.97 2.11 -5.52
CA TYR A 35 -10.54 2.16 -4.11
C TYR A 35 -11.57 2.86 -3.22
N VAL A 36 -12.18 3.95 -3.69
CA VAL A 36 -13.26 4.65 -2.96
C VAL A 36 -14.47 3.74 -2.77
N ASN A 37 -14.86 2.98 -3.80
CA ASN A 37 -15.96 2.02 -3.70
C ASN A 37 -15.65 0.91 -2.70
N ILE A 38 -14.44 0.33 -2.74
CA ILE A 38 -14.01 -0.67 -1.74
C ILE A 38 -14.07 -0.09 -0.33
N PHE A 39 -13.54 1.12 -0.14
CA PHE A 39 -13.54 1.77 1.16
C PHE A 39 -14.96 1.99 1.67
N ARG A 40 -15.85 2.53 0.82
CA ARG A 40 -17.26 2.70 1.13
C ARG A 40 -17.90 1.37 1.52
N ASP A 41 -17.71 0.32 0.73
CA ASP A 41 -18.38 -0.96 0.95
C ASP A 41 -17.83 -1.69 2.19
N ALA A 42 -16.57 -1.46 2.56
CA ALA A 42 -15.96 -2.00 3.78
C ALA A 42 -16.50 -1.35 5.06
N PHE A 43 -16.69 -0.02 5.06
CA PHE A 43 -17.14 0.73 6.23
C PHE A 43 -18.66 0.92 6.30
N TRP A 44 -19.33 1.04 5.15
CA TRP A 44 -20.78 1.25 5.03
C TRP A 44 -21.42 0.26 4.04
N PRO A 45 -21.38 -1.06 4.31
CA PRO A 45 -22.09 -2.02 3.51
C PRO A 45 -23.59 -1.68 3.45
N ASN A 46 -24.14 -1.53 2.25
CA ASN A 46 -25.53 -1.11 2.01
C ASN A 46 -25.91 0.24 2.68
N GLY A 47 -24.94 1.14 2.86
CA GLY A 47 -25.14 2.46 3.47
C GLY A 47 -25.28 2.46 4.98
N LYS A 48 -25.09 1.32 5.65
CA LYS A 48 -25.11 1.20 7.11
C LYS A 48 -23.71 0.93 7.62
N LEU A 49 -23.32 1.59 8.71
CA LEU A 49 -22.02 1.39 9.33
C LEU A 49 -21.81 -0.11 9.63
N ALA A 50 -20.66 -0.64 9.22
CA ALA A 50 -20.32 -2.04 9.38
C ALA A 50 -20.38 -2.42 10.87
N PRO A 51 -20.98 -3.58 11.22
CA PRO A 51 -21.03 -4.03 12.60
C PRO A 51 -19.62 -4.24 13.14
N SER A 52 -19.42 -3.94 14.42
CA SER A 52 -18.13 -4.16 15.08
C SER A 52 -17.73 -5.63 14.97
N THR A 53 -16.61 -5.89 14.29
CA THR A 53 -16.08 -7.24 14.15
C THR A 53 -15.75 -7.79 15.53
N LYS A 54 -16.28 -8.98 15.86
CA LYS A 54 -15.94 -9.66 17.11
C LYS A 54 -14.42 -9.84 17.20
N PRO A 55 -13.80 -9.67 18.37
CA PRO A 55 -12.37 -9.93 18.52
C PRO A 55 -12.08 -11.37 18.12
N THR A 56 -11.31 -11.55 17.06
CA THR A 56 -10.86 -12.86 16.58
C THR A 56 -9.92 -13.49 17.63
N SER A 57 -10.05 -14.79 17.89
CA SER A 57 -9.12 -15.48 18.80
C SER A 57 -7.69 -15.43 18.24
N GLU A 58 -6.68 -15.54 19.11
CA GLU A 58 -5.26 -15.52 18.68
C GLU A 58 -4.97 -16.63 17.65
N GLN A 59 -5.58 -17.80 17.84
CA GLN A 59 -5.42 -18.93 16.93
C GLN A 59 -6.04 -18.66 15.56
N GLN A 60 -7.27 -18.14 15.50
CA GLN A 60 -7.91 -17.75 14.25
C GLN A 60 -7.16 -16.63 13.54
N SER A 61 -6.60 -15.68 14.30
CA SER A 61 -5.76 -14.60 13.76
C SER A 61 -4.50 -15.17 13.11
N LYS A 62 -3.80 -16.09 13.78
CA LYS A 62 -2.60 -16.75 13.23
C LYS A 62 -2.91 -17.55 11.97
N GLU A 63 -3.98 -18.33 11.97
CA GLU A 63 -4.41 -19.10 10.79
C GLU A 63 -4.77 -18.20 9.61
N THR A 64 -5.48 -17.11 9.86
CA THR A 64 -5.86 -16.13 8.82
C THR A 64 -4.62 -15.47 8.23
N LYS A 65 -3.64 -15.13 9.06
CA LYS A 65 -2.34 -14.59 8.62
C LYS A 65 -1.59 -15.57 7.72
N GLN A 66 -1.50 -16.84 8.11
CA GLN A 66 -0.82 -17.87 7.31
C GLN A 66 -1.51 -18.07 5.95
N LYS A 67 -2.85 -18.18 5.94
CA LYS A 67 -3.62 -18.30 4.70
C LYS A 67 -3.44 -17.09 3.78
N ALA A 68 -3.44 -15.89 4.34
CA ALA A 68 -3.23 -14.66 3.57
C ALA A 68 -1.81 -14.61 2.97
N GLN A 69 -0.79 -14.95 3.77
CA GLN A 69 0.60 -14.99 3.30
C GLN A 69 0.77 -16.00 2.16
N GLN A 70 0.18 -17.20 2.29
CA GLN A 70 0.23 -18.22 1.26
C GLN A 70 -0.42 -17.73 -0.04
N LYS A 71 -1.63 -17.14 0.04
CA LYS A 71 -2.32 -16.59 -1.13
C LYS A 71 -1.49 -15.52 -1.85
N LEU A 72 -0.78 -14.66 -1.10
CA LEU A 72 0.11 -13.67 -1.70
C LEU A 72 1.30 -14.31 -2.43
N LEU A 73 1.86 -15.39 -1.88
CA LEU A 73 2.98 -16.11 -2.49
C LEU A 73 2.57 -16.96 -3.71
N GLU A 74 1.30 -17.34 -3.81
CA GLU A 74 0.72 -18.03 -4.97
C GLU A 74 0.37 -17.05 -6.10
N ASN A 75 0.07 -15.79 -5.78
CA ASN A 75 -0.36 -14.77 -6.74
C ASN A 75 0.71 -13.70 -7.00
N ILE A 76 1.98 -14.10 -7.04
CA ILE A 76 3.09 -13.19 -7.34
C ILE A 76 3.05 -12.82 -8.83
N PRO A 77 2.95 -11.53 -9.20
CA PRO A 77 2.89 -11.13 -10.60
C PRO A 77 4.15 -11.55 -11.36
N ASP A 78 3.98 -12.12 -12.56
CA ASP A 78 5.09 -12.54 -13.42
C ASP A 78 6.01 -11.37 -13.79
N THR A 79 5.45 -10.17 -13.95
CA THR A 79 6.21 -8.94 -14.19
C THR A 79 7.22 -8.68 -13.07
N LEU A 80 6.82 -8.87 -11.82
CA LEU A 80 7.71 -8.70 -10.66
C LEU A 80 8.79 -9.79 -10.65
N GLN A 81 8.42 -11.04 -10.92
CA GLN A 81 9.37 -12.16 -10.99
C GLN A 81 10.41 -11.95 -12.09
N ASN A 82 9.99 -11.44 -13.26
CA ASN A 82 10.87 -11.13 -14.39
C ASN A 82 11.80 -9.94 -14.10
N LEU A 83 11.38 -9.00 -13.25
CA LEU A 83 12.14 -7.79 -12.94
C LEU A 83 13.26 -8.04 -11.93
N VAL A 84 12.94 -8.72 -10.82
CA VAL A 84 13.85 -8.88 -9.67
C VAL A 84 14.32 -10.32 -9.47
N GLY A 85 13.73 -11.28 -10.18
CA GLY A 85 13.94 -12.71 -9.98
C GLY A 85 12.97 -13.32 -8.97
N GLN A 86 12.59 -14.57 -9.19
CA GLN A 86 11.58 -15.29 -8.41
C GLN A 86 11.88 -15.33 -6.89
N GLN A 87 13.12 -15.60 -6.49
CA GLN A 87 13.51 -15.66 -5.08
C GLN A 87 13.42 -14.27 -4.41
N ASN A 88 13.89 -13.23 -5.09
CA ASN A 88 13.83 -11.86 -4.58
C ASN A 88 12.39 -11.35 -4.49
N ALA A 89 11.54 -11.69 -5.47
CA ALA A 89 10.12 -11.35 -5.43
C ALA A 89 9.41 -12.01 -4.23
N ARG A 90 9.63 -13.31 -4.01
CA ARG A 90 9.09 -14.03 -2.84
C ARG A 90 9.56 -13.41 -1.53
N HIS A 91 10.87 -13.17 -1.40
CA HIS A 91 11.43 -12.59 -0.18
C HIS A 91 10.93 -11.16 0.07
N GLY A 92 10.79 -10.35 -0.98
CA GLY A 92 10.23 -9.01 -0.93
C GLY A 92 8.77 -9.02 -0.45
N ILE A 93 7.94 -9.91 -1.00
CA ILE A 93 6.53 -10.04 -0.59
C ILE A 93 6.40 -10.48 0.86
N ILE A 94 7.23 -11.43 1.32
CA ILE A 94 7.25 -11.82 2.74
C ILE A 94 7.59 -10.63 3.63
N LYS A 95 8.61 -9.84 3.26
CA LYS A 95 8.99 -8.64 4.01
C LYS A 95 7.88 -7.59 4.07
N VAL A 96 7.25 -7.30 2.92
CA VAL A 96 6.11 -6.36 2.85
C VAL A 96 4.95 -6.87 3.70
N PHE A 97 4.63 -8.16 3.61
CA PHE A 97 3.56 -8.77 4.41
C PHE A 97 3.86 -8.63 5.91
N SER A 98 5.08 -8.92 6.35
CA SER A 98 5.49 -8.76 7.74
C SER A 98 5.40 -7.30 8.21
N ALA A 99 5.83 -6.35 7.38
CA ALA A 99 5.68 -4.92 7.68
C ALA A 99 4.20 -4.53 7.84
N LEU A 100 3.32 -5.07 7.00
CA LEU A 100 1.88 -4.87 7.10
C LEU A 100 1.24 -5.57 8.31
N GLN A 101 1.95 -6.45 9.03
CA GLN A 101 1.46 -7.02 10.28
C GLN A 101 1.76 -6.14 11.50
N GLU A 102 2.59 -5.10 11.37
CA GLU A 102 2.98 -4.22 12.48
C GLU A 102 1.90 -3.18 12.78
N THR A 103 1.00 -3.49 13.72
CA THR A 103 -0.15 -2.64 14.08
C THR A 103 0.23 -1.21 14.44
N LYS A 104 1.35 -1.01 15.16
CA LYS A 104 1.81 0.32 15.57
C LYS A 104 2.27 1.15 14.36
N ALA A 105 3.05 0.54 13.46
CA ALA A 105 3.52 1.19 12.24
C ALA A 105 2.34 1.52 11.31
N ASN A 106 1.42 0.58 11.13
CA ASN A 106 0.22 0.78 10.31
C ASN A 106 -0.68 1.89 10.87
N LYS A 107 -0.85 1.97 12.19
CA LYS A 107 -1.61 3.03 12.84
C LYS A 107 -0.99 4.41 12.59
N HIS A 108 0.34 4.51 12.71
CA HIS A 108 1.05 5.75 12.43
C HIS A 108 0.92 6.14 10.95
N LEU A 109 1.13 5.18 10.04
CA LEU A 109 0.94 5.38 8.60
C LEU A 109 -0.46 5.89 8.27
N LEU A 110 -1.50 5.31 8.88
CA LEU A 110 -2.87 5.75 8.69
C LEU A 110 -3.09 7.20 9.13
N TYR A 111 -2.53 7.60 10.27
CA TYR A 111 -2.63 8.98 10.73
C TYR A 111 -1.93 9.96 9.79
N VAL A 112 -0.75 9.61 9.28
CA VAL A 112 -0.04 10.44 8.30
C VAL A 112 -0.85 10.56 6.99
N LEU A 113 -1.40 9.45 6.48
CA LEU A 113 -2.26 9.48 5.29
C LEU A 113 -3.52 10.32 5.50
N LEU A 114 -4.16 10.17 6.66
CA LEU A 114 -5.36 10.93 7.02
C LEU A 114 -5.05 12.43 7.16
N GLU A 115 -3.93 12.79 7.79
CA GLU A 115 -3.47 14.17 7.86
C GLU A 115 -3.30 14.76 6.46
N MET A 116 -2.55 14.08 5.57
CA MET A 116 -2.37 14.54 4.19
C MET A 116 -3.69 14.71 3.45
N LEU A 117 -4.61 13.75 3.60
CA LEU A 117 -5.94 13.82 2.97
C LEU A 117 -6.75 15.01 3.49
N LEU A 118 -6.78 15.22 4.81
CA LEU A 118 -7.54 16.31 5.43
C LEU A 118 -6.98 17.67 5.03
N LEU A 119 -5.66 17.81 4.90
CA LEU A 119 -5.02 19.06 4.47
C LEU A 119 -5.26 19.36 2.98
N GLU A 120 -5.59 18.36 2.17
CA GLU A 120 -5.93 18.53 0.75
C GLU A 120 -7.43 18.81 0.57
N LEU A 121 -8.30 18.14 1.33
CA LEU A 121 -9.76 18.33 1.26
C LEU A 121 -10.22 19.62 1.96
N CYS A 122 -9.57 20.00 3.05
CA CYS A 122 -9.91 21.16 3.86
C CYS A 122 -8.66 22.06 4.01
N PRO A 123 -8.34 22.90 3.02
CA PRO A 123 -7.15 23.75 3.05
C PRO A 123 -7.13 24.72 4.25
N GLU A 124 -8.30 25.06 4.82
CA GLU A 124 -8.43 25.86 6.03
C GLU A 124 -7.77 25.20 7.24
N LEU A 125 -7.73 23.87 7.29
CA LEU A 125 -7.11 23.12 8.38
C LEU A 125 -5.59 23.37 8.45
N ARG A 126 -4.93 23.61 7.31
CA ARG A 126 -3.50 23.95 7.26
C ARG A 126 -3.20 25.20 8.09
N PHE A 127 -4.01 26.24 7.94
CA PHE A 127 -3.82 27.50 8.66
C PHE A 127 -3.99 27.36 10.17
N HIS A 128 -4.94 26.52 10.61
CA HIS A 128 -5.15 26.23 12.02
C HIS A 128 -4.01 25.38 12.61
N LEU A 129 -3.49 24.41 11.85
CA LEU A 129 -2.36 23.57 12.25
C LEU A 129 -1.07 24.40 12.40
N GLU A 130 -0.81 25.31 11.47
CA GLU A 130 0.33 26.25 11.55
C GLU A 130 0.23 27.15 12.78
N LYS A 131 -0.97 27.69 13.08
CA LYS A 131 -1.20 28.48 14.31
C LYS A 131 -0.97 27.68 15.59
N VAL A 132 -1.43 26.43 15.64
CA VAL A 132 -1.23 25.57 16.81
C VAL A 132 0.25 25.23 16.99
N LYS A 133 0.98 24.91 15.91
CA LYS A 133 2.43 24.67 15.95
C LYS A 133 3.19 25.92 16.40
N ALA A 134 2.83 27.10 15.90
CA ALA A 134 3.44 28.37 16.28
C ALA A 134 3.14 28.78 17.73
N ALA A 135 2.04 28.31 18.32
CA ALA A 135 1.69 28.57 19.72
C ALA A 135 2.31 27.58 20.71
N GLN A 136 2.93 26.49 20.22
CA GLN A 136 3.63 25.48 21.03
C GLN A 136 5.16 25.67 21.07
N VAL A 137 5.68 26.68 20.37
CA VAL A 137 7.08 27.13 20.38
C VAL A 137 7.19 28.39 21.22
#